data_AF-A0A6M1UD20-F1
#
_entry.id   AF-A0A6M1UD20-F1
#
_cell.length_a   1.000
_cell.length_b   1.000
_cell.length_c   1.000
_cell.angle_alpha   90.00
_cell.angle_beta   90.00
_cell.angle_gamma   90.00
#
_symmetry.space_group_name_H-M   'P 1'
#
loop_
_entity.id
_entity.type
_entity.pdbx_description
1 polymer ?
#
loop_
_entity_poly.entity_id
_entity_poly.type
_entity_poly.pdbx_seq_one_letter_code
_entity_poly.pdbx_strand_id
1 'polypeptide(L)' 'MIEGKRIGLTPDDDTKAKLIRLSIACKKHPTTLALELVRLCVNNPNIIEFVQRQYGADERFRVRYRIEGDAVIYD' A
#
# COMPACT_ATOMS: atom_id res chain seq x y z
N MET A 1 16.46 2.05 15.24
CA MET A 1 15.49 1.01 14.86
C MET A 1 14.12 1.63 14.94
N ILE A 2 13.39 1.77 13.83
CA ILE A 2 11.97 2.11 13.90
C ILE A 2 11.28 0.80 14.29
N GLU A 3 10.80 0.71 15.52
CA GLU A 3 10.07 -0.45 16.02
C GLU A 3 8.80 -0.61 15.19
N GLY A 4 8.76 -1.64 14.34
CA GLY A 4 7.62 -1.88 13.48
C GLY A 4 6.40 -2.28 14.32
N LYS A 5 5.40 -1.42 14.41
CA LYS A 5 4.11 -1.79 15.01
C LYS A 5 3.43 -2.84 14.14
N ARG A 6 3.09 -3.99 14.72
CA ARG A 6 2.35 -5.05 14.01
C ARG A 6 0.98 -4.51 13.59
N ILE A 7 0.71 -4.51 12.29
CA ILE A 7 -0.61 -4.22 11.74
C ILE A 7 -1.32 -5.56 11.53
N GLY A 8 -2.46 -5.76 12.20
CA GLY A 8 -3.32 -6.91 11.96
C GLY A 8 -4.11 -6.70 10.67
N LEU A 9 -3.87 -7.54 9.66
CA LEU A 9 -4.65 -7.56 8.43
C LEU A 9 -5.50 -8.82 8.41
N THR A 10 -6.80 -8.67 8.21
CA THR A 10 -7.74 -9.78 8.00
C THR A 10 -8.33 -9.64 6.59
N PRO A 11 -7.64 -10.14 5.56
CA PRO A 11 -8.16 -10.14 4.20
C PRO A 11 -9.35 -11.12 4.07
N ASP A 12 -10.24 -10.84 3.13
CA ASP A 12 -11.23 -11.82 2.69
C ASP A 12 -10.56 -13.03 1.99
N ASP A 13 -11.33 -14.10 1.78
CA ASP A 13 -10.82 -15.36 1.25
C ASP A 13 -10.23 -15.21 -0.16
N ASP A 14 -10.82 -14.35 -0.99
CA ASP A 14 -10.33 -14.08 -2.36
C ASP A 14 -8.96 -13.37 -2.34
N THR A 15 -8.84 -12.30 -1.55
CA THR A 15 -7.60 -11.55 -1.36
C THR A 15 -6.51 -12.44 -0.76
N LYS A 16 -6.87 -13.28 0.21
CA LYS A 16 -5.95 -14.25 0.81
C LYS A 16 -5.43 -15.26 -0.22
N ALA A 17 -6.31 -15.81 -1.06
CA ALA A 17 -5.93 -16.76 -2.09
C ALA A 17 -4.99 -16.12 -3.13
N LYS A 18 -5.28 -14.89 -3.58
CA LYS A 18 -4.42 -14.13 -4.50
C LYS A 18 -3.04 -13.86 -3.89
N LEU A 19 -2.99 -13.42 -2.64
CA LEU A 19 -1.74 -13.15 -1.94
C LEU A 19 -0.88 -14.42 -1.81
N ILE A 20 -1.47 -15.55 -1.42
CA ILE A 20 -0.75 -16.83 -1.30
C ILE A 20 -0.20 -17.29 -2.65
N ARG A 21 -1.01 -17.22 -3.72
CA ARG A 21 -0.56 -17.61 -5.06
C ARG A 21 0.59 -16.74 -5.55
N LEU A 22 0.48 -15.42 -5.36
CA LEU A 22 1.53 -14.48 -5.75
C LEU A 22 2.80 -14.68 -4.92
N SER A 23 2.66 -14.94 -3.61
CA SER A 23 3.82 -15.17 -2.74
C SER A 23 4.60 -16.43 -3.14
N ILE A 24 3.89 -17.50 -3.51
CA ILE A 24 4.50 -18.72 -4.05
C ILE A 24 5.21 -18.42 -5.36
N ALA A 25 4.55 -17.75 -6.30
CA ALA A 25 5.13 -17.41 -7.61
C ALA A 25 6.40 -16.55 -7.48
N CYS A 26 6.43 -15.62 -6.52
CA CYS A 26 7.56 -14.72 -6.28
C CYS A 26 8.57 -15.27 -5.25
N LYS A 27 8.41 -16.50 -4.75
CA LYS A 27 9.27 -17.12 -3.72
C LYS A 27 9.44 -16.23 -2.47
N LYS A 28 8.36 -15.61 -1.99
CA LYS A 28 8.33 -14.74 -0.81
C LYS A 28 7.37 -15.27 0.25
N HIS A 29 7.63 -14.97 1.51
CA HIS A 29 6.66 -15.22 2.58
C HIS A 29 5.44 -14.29 2.39
N PRO A 30 4.19 -14.76 2.59
CA PRO A 30 2.98 -13.96 2.34
C PRO A 30 2.96 -12.62 3.07
N THR A 31 3.43 -12.59 4.32
CA THR A 31 3.49 -11.35 5.13
C THR A 31 4.52 -10.35 4.59
N THR A 32 5.67 -10.83 4.11
CA THR A 32 6.69 -9.99 3.48
C THR A 32 6.15 -9.38 2.18
N LEU A 33 5.50 -10.21 1.35
CA LEU A 33 4.88 -9.73 0.11
C LEU A 33 3.75 -8.73 0.40
N ALA A 34 2.91 -8.98 1.41
CA ALA A 34 1.87 -8.04 1.80
C ALA A 34 2.44 -6.67 2.18
N LEU A 35 3.54 -6.64 2.95
CA LEU A 35 4.22 -5.39 3.29
C LEU A 35 4.78 -4.68 2.05
N GLU A 36 5.37 -5.42 1.11
CA GLU A 36 5.87 -4.86 -0.15
C GLU A 36 4.74 -4.28 -1.01
N LEU A 37 3.59 -4.96 -1.09
CA LEU A 37 2.41 -4.48 -1.79
C LEU A 37 1.85 -3.22 -1.14
N VAL A 38 1.75 -3.17 0.20
CA VAL A 38 1.35 -1.95 0.91
C VAL A 38 2.29 -0.80 0.58
N ARG A 39 3.62 -1.03 0.63
CA ARG A 39 4.62 -0.02 0.25
C ARG A 39 4.44 0.46 -1.20
N LEU A 40 4.17 -0.45 -2.14
CA LEU A 40 3.93 -0.08 -3.53
C LEU A 40 2.67 0.79 -3.66
N CYS A 41 1.58 0.41 -2.99
CA CYS A 41 0.33 1.15 -3.03
C CYS A 41 0.45 2.56 -2.45
N VAL A 42 1.11 2.73 -1.30
CA VAL A 42 1.27 4.03 -0.64
C VAL A 42 2.37 4.91 -1.26
N ASN A 43 3.12 4.40 -2.23
CA ASN A 43 4.06 5.18 -3.03
C ASN A 43 3.57 5.37 -4.48
N ASN A 44 2.32 5.02 -4.77
CA ASN A 44 1.71 5.23 -6.08
C ASN A 44 0.63 6.32 -5.99
N PRO A 45 0.86 7.50 -6.60
CA PRO A 45 -0.09 8.60 -6.58
C PRO A 45 -1.49 8.23 -7.04
N ASN A 46 -1.62 7.45 -8.11
CA ASN A 46 -2.91 7.09 -8.69
C ASN A 46 -3.75 6.25 -7.73
N ILE A 47 -3.10 5.31 -7.01
CA ILE A 47 -3.78 4.48 -6.01
C ILE A 47 -4.23 5.35 -4.82
N ILE A 48 -3.35 6.22 -4.33
CA ILE A 48 -3.68 7.13 -3.23
C ILE A 48 -4.84 8.04 -3.62
N GLU A 49 -4.79 8.69 -4.77
CA GLU A 49 -5.87 9.56 -5.23
C GLU A 49 -7.18 8.80 -5.37
N PHE A 50 -7.16 7.61 -5.96
CA PHE A 50 -8.34 6.76 -6.09
C PHE A 50 -8.98 6.48 -4.73
N VAL A 51 -8.19 6.04 -3.74
CA VAL A 51 -8.67 5.76 -2.38
C VAL A 51 -9.20 7.03 -1.71
N GLN A 52 -8.47 8.15 -1.78
CA GLN A 52 -8.91 9.41 -1.16
C GLN A 52 -10.23 9.93 -1.74
N ARG A 53 -10.46 9.76 -3.06
CA ARG A 53 -11.72 10.11 -3.71
C ARG A 53 -12.85 9.16 -3.28
N GLN A 54 -12.58 7.85 -3.25
CA GLN A 54 -13.57 6.84 -2.87
C GLN A 54 -14.13 7.07 -1.47
N TYR A 55 -13.30 7.52 -0.52
CA TYR A 55 -13.69 7.73 0.88
C TYR A 55 -13.93 9.19 1.25
N GLY A 56 -13.87 10.13 0.30
CA GLY A 56 -14.08 11.55 0.56
C GLY A 56 -13.12 12.11 1.61
N ALA A 57 -11.81 11.91 1.41
CA ALA A 57 -10.79 12.30 2.36
C ALA A 57 -10.91 13.78 2.78
N ASP A 58 -10.86 14.03 4.09
CA ASP A 58 -10.77 15.39 4.65
C ASP A 58 -9.47 16.03 4.17
N GLU A 59 -9.57 17.25 3.67
CA GLU A 59 -8.46 18.03 3.13
C GLU A 59 -7.32 18.20 4.16
N ARG A 60 -7.62 18.14 5.47
CA ARG A 60 -6.62 18.20 6.55
C ARG A 60 -5.71 16.96 6.63
N PHE A 61 -6.22 15.79 6.23
CA PHE A 61 -5.49 14.51 6.31
C PHE A 61 -5.15 13.95 4.94
N ARG A 62 -5.38 14.75 3.89
CA ARG A 62 -5.10 14.37 2.53
C ARG A 62 -3.59 14.21 2.36
N VAL A 63 -3.18 13.02 1.91
CA VAL A 63 -1.83 12.73 1.45
C VAL A 63 -1.60 13.55 0.19
N ARG A 64 -0.66 14.50 0.31
CA ARG A 64 -0.23 15.38 -0.77
C ARG A 64 1.06 14.84 -1.37
N TYR A 65 1.20 15.06 -2.67
CA TYR A 65 2.40 14.70 -3.39
C TYR A 65 2.69 15.72 -4.47
N ARG A 66 3.96 15.84 -4.83
CA ARG A 66 4.47 16.67 -5.91
C ARG A 66 5.41 15.85 -6.78
N ILE A 67 5.42 16.17 -8.08
CA ILE A 67 6.30 15.53 -9.05
C ILE A 67 7.46 16.48 -9.29
N GLU A 68 8.67 16.05 -8.94
CA GLU A 68 9.92 16.76 -9.22
C GLU A 68 10.76 15.94 -10.19
N GLY A 69 10.74 16.31 -11.48
CA GLY A 69 11.33 15.51 -12.54
C GLY A 69 10.64 14.15 -12.68
N ASP A 70 11.41 13.06 -12.53
CA ASP A 70 10.90 11.68 -12.55
C ASP A 70 10.57 11.14 -11.14
N ALA A 71 10.71 11.95 -10.09
CA ALA A 71 10.47 11.54 -8.71
C ALA A 71 9.11 12.02 -8.19
N VAL A 72 8.42 11.15 -7.46
CA VAL A 72 7.23 11.48 -6.67
C VAL A 72 7.68 11.74 -5.24
N ILE A 73 7.41 12.94 -4.74
CA ILE A 73 7.71 13.34 -3.37
C ILE A 73 6.39 13.52 -2.62
N TYR A 74 6.26 12.87 -1.47
CA TYR A 74 5.11 12.99 -0.57
C TYR A 74 5.42 14.02 0.52
N ASP A 75 4.45 14.90 0.81
CA ASP A 75 4.53 15.93 1.86
C ASP A 75 4.01 15.43 3.22
#